data_AF-A0A843I2B4-F1
#
_entry.id   AF-A0A843I2B4-F1
#
_cell.length_a   1.000
_cell.length_b   1.000
_cell.length_c   1.000
_cell.angle_alpha   90.00
_cell.angle_beta   90.00
_cell.angle_gamma   90.00
#
_symmetry.space_group_name_H-M   'P 1'
#
loop_
_entity.id
_entity.type
_entity.pdbx_description
1 polymer ?
#
loop_
_entity_poly.entity_id
_entity_poly.type
_entity_poly.pdbx_seq_one_letter_code
_entity_poly.pdbx_strand_id
1 'polypeptide(L)'
;MLCISLASCISELKPEGVDAAVRVLGGLGLAELASKGLRLRVVAQGLVLNKLKVLEVVDNYGVEVRYSPRIYSSIYIARGAGRLCVIAGGDLVLDAVEGSSSGLLLASCGQDAVEASSFFDKLWERSRDISEVDPYLLGRTKDWGAYRIISELRKTKLEGDDEEDIADRLVRSHARRIFGIDDFDEVARRFWSAVYYSRGMSVKLADDPLTGLPITVPLVYYSVKLLREPVDKCTEGPCIRTTVKLVERALRYAPASRLHDVWRGVLRNAQERRRVEQSPYLPALLILTGRVEVGYDKSIDARTFKLRR
;
A
#
# COMPACT_ATOMS: atom_id res chain seq x y z
N MET A 1 -28.84 -17.71 11.41
CA MET A 1 -29.08 -16.27 11.60
C MET A 1 -28.96 -15.59 10.25
N LEU A 2 -29.90 -14.72 9.87
CA LEU A 2 -29.84 -14.00 8.60
C LEU A 2 -29.36 -12.57 8.87
N CYS A 3 -28.40 -12.10 8.10
CA CYS A 3 -27.92 -10.72 8.14
C CYS A 3 -28.16 -10.04 6.80
N ILE A 4 -28.47 -8.75 6.85
CA ILE A 4 -28.60 -7.90 5.66
C ILE A 4 -27.25 -7.44 5.10
N SER A 5 -26.18 -7.55 5.88
CA SER A 5 -24.82 -7.17 5.50
C SER A 5 -23.77 -7.86 6.34
N LEU A 6 -22.52 -7.87 5.85
CA LEU A 6 -21.42 -8.45 6.61
C LEU A 6 -21.12 -7.62 7.87
N ALA A 7 -21.25 -6.29 7.80
CA ALA A 7 -21.12 -5.43 8.97
C ALA A 7 -22.18 -5.73 10.04
N SER A 8 -23.44 -6.00 9.63
CA SER A 8 -24.51 -6.42 10.55
C SER A 8 -24.17 -7.74 11.24
N CYS A 9 -23.75 -8.76 10.49
CA CYS A 9 -23.31 -10.04 11.05
C CYS A 9 -22.14 -9.86 12.03
N ILE A 10 -21.13 -9.06 11.68
CA ILE A 10 -19.96 -8.82 12.53
C ILE A 10 -20.35 -8.07 13.81
N SER A 11 -21.24 -7.09 13.71
CA SER A 11 -21.74 -6.32 14.87
C SER A 11 -22.48 -7.22 15.88
N GLU A 12 -23.26 -8.19 15.38
CA GLU A 12 -23.98 -9.15 16.23
C GLU A 12 -23.06 -10.21 16.82
N LEU A 13 -22.14 -10.76 16.02
CA LEU A 13 -21.25 -11.84 16.44
C LEU A 13 -20.07 -11.36 17.30
N LYS A 14 -19.66 -10.09 17.15
CA LYS A 14 -18.51 -9.46 17.81
C LYS A 14 -17.25 -10.32 17.79
N PRO A 15 -16.77 -10.77 16.61
CA PRO A 15 -15.57 -11.58 16.53
C PRO A 15 -14.31 -10.77 16.88
N GLU A 16 -13.25 -11.48 17.27
CA GLU A 16 -11.90 -10.93 17.39
C GLU A 16 -11.16 -10.94 16.04
N GLY A 17 -11.54 -11.87 15.16
CA GLY A 17 -10.97 -11.97 13.83
C GLY A 17 -11.91 -12.61 12.81
N VAL A 18 -11.63 -12.34 11.53
CA VAL A 18 -12.38 -12.88 10.40
C VAL A 18 -11.42 -13.45 9.37
N ASP A 19 -11.63 -14.71 9.03
CA ASP A 19 -10.98 -15.36 7.90
C ASP A 19 -11.95 -15.38 6.70
N ALA A 20 -11.60 -14.76 5.59
CA ALA A 20 -12.47 -14.62 4.43
C ALA A 20 -11.92 -15.37 3.22
N ALA A 21 -12.67 -16.33 2.68
CA ALA A 21 -12.38 -16.93 1.38
C ALA A 21 -13.40 -16.38 0.38
N VAL A 22 -12.95 -15.61 -0.62
CA VAL A 22 -13.85 -14.84 -1.51
C VAL A 22 -13.48 -14.97 -2.97
N ARG A 23 -14.48 -14.94 -3.86
CA ARG A 23 -14.23 -14.98 -5.31
C ARG A 23 -13.78 -13.62 -5.83
N VAL A 24 -14.42 -12.55 -5.35
CA VAL A 24 -14.05 -11.17 -5.69
C VAL A 24 -13.62 -10.44 -4.43
N LEU A 25 -12.45 -9.80 -4.49
CA LEU A 25 -11.93 -8.94 -3.44
C LEU A 25 -11.99 -7.49 -3.87
N GLY A 26 -12.78 -6.67 -3.20
CA GLY A 26 -12.81 -5.22 -3.36
C GLY A 26 -12.03 -4.51 -2.26
N GLY A 27 -11.08 -3.68 -2.64
CA GLY A 27 -10.26 -2.94 -1.67
C GLY A 27 -11.06 -2.04 -0.73
N LEU A 28 -12.19 -1.47 -1.19
CA LEU A 28 -13.07 -0.66 -0.32
C LEU A 28 -13.78 -1.51 0.74
N GLY A 29 -14.30 -2.68 0.38
CA GLY A 29 -14.91 -3.60 1.35
C GLY A 29 -13.89 -4.13 2.35
N LEU A 30 -12.67 -4.44 1.88
CA LEU A 30 -11.56 -4.81 2.75
C LEU A 30 -11.21 -3.70 3.75
N ALA A 31 -11.15 -2.44 3.29
CA ALA A 31 -10.88 -1.28 4.14
C ALA A 31 -11.95 -1.10 5.21
N GLU A 32 -13.22 -1.25 4.86
CA GLU A 32 -14.35 -1.11 5.78
C GLU A 32 -14.37 -2.21 6.86
N LEU A 33 -13.92 -3.43 6.54
CA LEU A 33 -13.74 -4.45 7.58
C LEU A 33 -12.51 -4.18 8.44
N ALA A 34 -11.39 -3.82 7.83
CA ALA A 34 -10.12 -3.60 8.53
C ALA A 34 -10.20 -2.42 9.52
N SER A 35 -10.98 -1.38 9.18
CA SER A 35 -11.21 -0.22 10.04
C SER A 35 -11.88 -0.58 11.38
N LYS A 36 -12.56 -1.73 11.47
CA LYS A 36 -13.21 -2.21 12.70
C LYS A 36 -12.24 -2.83 13.71
N GLY A 37 -10.94 -2.87 13.41
CA GLY A 37 -9.90 -3.36 14.34
C GLY A 37 -9.84 -4.88 14.48
N LEU A 38 -10.44 -5.62 13.55
CA LEU A 38 -10.44 -7.08 13.52
C LEU A 38 -9.12 -7.62 12.96
N ARG A 39 -8.67 -8.78 13.45
CA ARG A 39 -7.63 -9.55 12.75
C ARG A 39 -8.24 -10.15 11.47
N LEU A 40 -7.71 -9.80 10.32
CA LEU A 40 -8.23 -10.25 9.03
C LEU A 40 -7.21 -11.10 8.26
N ARG A 41 -7.64 -12.28 7.81
CA ARG A 41 -6.94 -13.09 6.81
C ARG A 41 -7.87 -13.28 5.62
N VAL A 42 -7.39 -12.99 4.41
CA VAL A 42 -8.23 -13.08 3.21
C VAL A 42 -7.57 -13.95 2.16
N VAL A 43 -8.29 -14.92 1.63
CA VAL A 43 -7.93 -15.63 0.40
C VAL A 43 -8.89 -15.23 -0.70
N ALA A 44 -8.37 -14.66 -1.78
CA ALA A 44 -9.15 -14.18 -2.90
C ALA A 44 -8.90 -14.99 -4.17
N GLN A 45 -9.92 -15.15 -4.98
CA GLN A 45 -9.78 -15.57 -6.37
C GLN A 45 -9.38 -14.36 -7.25
N GLY A 46 -8.97 -14.63 -8.49
CA GLY A 46 -8.26 -13.68 -9.35
C GLY A 46 -8.95 -12.39 -9.78
N LEU A 47 -10.14 -12.03 -9.28
CA LEU A 47 -10.69 -10.69 -9.51
C LEU A 47 -10.51 -9.81 -8.28
N VAL A 48 -9.61 -8.83 -8.39
CA VAL A 48 -9.36 -7.84 -7.33
C VAL A 48 -9.75 -6.45 -7.82
N LEU A 49 -10.75 -5.84 -7.20
CA LEU A 49 -11.19 -4.47 -7.46
C LEU A 49 -10.44 -3.49 -6.54
N ASN A 50 -10.07 -2.32 -7.06
CA ASN A 50 -9.31 -1.31 -6.32
C ASN A 50 -8.04 -1.90 -5.66
N LYS A 51 -7.17 -2.52 -6.47
CA LYS A 51 -5.94 -3.18 -6.02
C LYS A 51 -5.02 -2.27 -5.21
N LEU A 52 -4.92 -1.00 -5.58
CA LEU A 52 -4.15 -0.03 -4.79
C LEU A 52 -4.73 0.18 -3.40
N LYS A 53 -6.06 0.17 -3.28
CA LYS A 53 -6.73 0.23 -1.98
C LYS A 53 -6.46 -1.05 -1.17
N VAL A 54 -6.43 -2.22 -1.82
CA VAL A 54 -6.02 -3.47 -1.15
C VAL A 54 -4.60 -3.34 -0.57
N LEU A 55 -3.63 -2.86 -1.35
CA LEU A 55 -2.26 -2.65 -0.86
C LEU A 55 -2.20 -1.65 0.30
N GLU A 56 -2.91 -0.52 0.19
CA GLU A 56 -3.00 0.46 1.27
C GLU A 56 -3.54 -0.17 2.57
N VAL A 57 -4.58 -1.00 2.47
CA VAL A 57 -5.18 -1.66 3.64
C VAL A 57 -4.21 -2.67 4.25
N VAL A 58 -3.54 -3.48 3.44
CA VAL A 58 -2.49 -4.40 3.89
C VAL A 58 -1.41 -3.63 4.66
N ASP A 59 -0.90 -2.52 4.08
CA ASP A 59 0.18 -1.74 4.69
C ASP A 59 -0.26 -1.06 6.01
N ASN A 60 -1.51 -0.58 6.11
CA ASN A 60 -1.98 0.18 7.26
C ASN A 60 -2.53 -0.69 8.41
N TYR A 61 -3.16 -1.81 8.09
CA TYR A 61 -3.89 -2.62 9.06
C TYR A 61 -3.25 -3.98 9.30
N GLY A 62 -2.17 -4.33 8.60
CA GLY A 62 -1.51 -5.64 8.75
C GLY A 62 -2.40 -6.81 8.33
N VAL A 63 -3.33 -6.56 7.40
CA VAL A 63 -4.21 -7.59 6.84
C VAL A 63 -3.39 -8.49 5.93
N GLU A 64 -3.50 -9.81 6.10
CA GLU A 64 -2.85 -10.76 5.22
C GLU A 64 -3.80 -11.12 4.08
N VAL A 65 -3.38 -10.89 2.84
CA VAL A 65 -4.17 -11.21 1.64
C VAL A 65 -3.40 -12.18 0.77
N ARG A 66 -4.04 -13.30 0.44
CA ARG A 66 -3.49 -14.36 -0.38
C ARG A 66 -4.38 -14.66 -1.58
N TYR A 67 -3.80 -15.27 -2.59
CA TYR A 67 -4.45 -15.68 -3.83
C TYR A 67 -4.61 -17.20 -3.89
N SER A 68 -5.80 -17.66 -4.28
CA SER A 68 -6.05 -19.05 -4.65
C SER A 68 -7.03 -19.14 -5.84
N PRO A 69 -6.73 -19.97 -6.87
CA PRO A 69 -7.59 -20.08 -8.05
C PRO A 69 -8.91 -20.85 -7.83
N ARG A 70 -9.05 -21.57 -6.71
CA ARG A 70 -10.16 -22.52 -6.46
C ARG A 70 -11.09 -22.06 -5.34
N ILE A 71 -11.76 -20.94 -5.54
CA ILE A 71 -12.81 -20.44 -4.63
C ILE A 71 -14.09 -20.32 -5.45
N TYR A 72 -15.11 -21.10 -5.10
CA TYR A 72 -16.37 -21.16 -5.85
C TYR A 72 -17.53 -20.44 -5.16
N SER A 73 -17.38 -20.17 -3.86
CA SER A 73 -18.33 -19.44 -3.03
C SER A 73 -17.57 -18.60 -2.02
N SER A 74 -18.19 -17.47 -1.65
CA SER A 74 -17.62 -16.55 -0.68
C SER A 74 -18.13 -16.87 0.72
N ILE A 75 -17.19 -17.10 1.64
CA ILE A 75 -17.45 -17.46 3.04
C ILE A 75 -16.55 -16.64 3.96
N TYR A 76 -17.05 -16.37 5.15
CA TYR A 76 -16.35 -15.64 6.20
C TYR A 76 -16.45 -16.42 7.50
N ILE A 77 -15.33 -16.72 8.13
CA ILE A 77 -15.27 -17.44 9.40
C ILE A 77 -14.97 -16.41 10.49
N ALA A 78 -15.99 -16.10 11.27
CA ALA A 78 -15.91 -15.20 12.42
C ALA A 78 -15.43 -15.99 13.64
N ARG A 79 -14.28 -15.60 14.19
CA ARG A 79 -13.66 -16.21 15.38
C ARG A 79 -13.70 -15.25 16.56
N GLY A 80 -14.20 -15.70 17.70
CA GLY A 80 -14.12 -14.96 18.98
C GLY A 80 -13.94 -15.91 20.16
N ALA A 81 -13.80 -15.36 21.37
CA ALA A 81 -13.63 -16.12 22.62
C ALA A 81 -14.73 -17.19 22.83
N GLY A 82 -14.47 -18.41 22.38
CA GLY A 82 -15.34 -19.58 22.53
C GLY A 82 -16.44 -19.75 21.48
N ARG A 83 -16.52 -18.89 20.45
CA ARG A 83 -17.56 -18.97 19.40
C ARG A 83 -16.94 -18.91 18.01
N LEU A 84 -17.32 -19.88 17.18
CA LEU A 84 -16.94 -19.99 15.78
C LEU A 84 -18.20 -20.00 14.92
N CYS A 85 -18.29 -19.07 13.97
CA CYS A 85 -19.41 -18.97 13.05
C CYS A 85 -18.91 -18.82 11.62
N VAL A 86 -19.63 -19.43 10.68
CA VAL A 86 -19.45 -19.22 9.25
C VAL A 86 -20.59 -18.33 8.74
N ILE A 87 -20.23 -17.34 7.93
CA ILE A 87 -21.14 -16.46 7.23
C ILE A 87 -20.96 -16.78 5.75
N ALA A 88 -22.04 -17.16 5.07
CA ALA A 88 -22.03 -17.50 3.65
C ALA A 88 -22.83 -16.47 2.84
N GLY A 89 -22.29 -16.11 1.68
CA GLY A 89 -22.92 -15.19 0.73
C GLY A 89 -22.11 -13.90 0.52
N GLY A 90 -22.26 -13.27 -0.64
CA GLY A 90 -21.63 -11.98 -0.98
C GLY A 90 -20.11 -12.03 -1.13
N ASP A 91 -19.58 -11.42 -2.19
CA ASP A 91 -18.14 -11.19 -2.31
C ASP A 91 -17.67 -10.04 -1.40
N LEU A 92 -16.37 -9.97 -1.08
CA LEU A 92 -15.83 -8.92 -0.19
C LEU A 92 -15.70 -7.59 -0.93
N VAL A 93 -16.84 -7.00 -1.27
CA VAL A 93 -16.97 -5.68 -1.90
C VAL A 93 -17.74 -4.75 -0.98
N LEU A 94 -17.59 -3.44 -1.15
CA LEU A 94 -18.19 -2.45 -0.25
C LEU A 94 -19.70 -2.67 -0.07
N ASP A 95 -20.40 -2.94 -1.16
CA ASP A 95 -21.86 -3.12 -1.13
C ASP A 95 -22.34 -4.30 -0.29
N ALA A 96 -21.56 -5.39 -0.26
CA ALA A 96 -21.85 -6.55 0.58
C ALA A 96 -21.49 -6.31 2.05
N VAL A 97 -20.47 -5.48 2.30
CA VAL A 97 -20.06 -5.12 3.65
C VAL A 97 -21.06 -4.17 4.29
N GLU A 98 -21.47 -3.12 3.57
CA GLU A 98 -22.39 -2.09 4.05
C GLU A 98 -23.87 -2.52 3.98
N GLY A 99 -24.22 -3.42 3.05
CA GLY A 99 -25.60 -3.87 2.85
C GLY A 99 -26.39 -3.08 1.82
N SER A 100 -25.72 -2.41 0.88
CA SER A 100 -26.36 -1.75 -0.27
C SER A 100 -26.71 -2.76 -1.38
N SER A 101 -26.17 -3.97 -1.33
CA SER A 101 -26.55 -5.08 -2.24
C SER A 101 -27.75 -5.87 -1.70
N SER A 102 -28.62 -6.36 -2.58
CA SER A 102 -29.83 -7.15 -2.25
C SER A 102 -29.54 -8.61 -1.81
N GLY A 103 -28.31 -8.93 -1.42
CA GLY A 103 -27.91 -10.26 -0.99
C GLY A 103 -28.19 -10.52 0.48
N LEU A 104 -28.83 -11.66 0.80
CA LEU A 104 -28.92 -12.15 2.18
C LEU A 104 -27.66 -12.93 2.55
N LEU A 105 -27.13 -12.68 3.74
CA LEU A 105 -26.04 -13.45 4.32
C LEU A 105 -26.59 -14.43 5.36
N LEU A 106 -26.15 -15.68 5.30
CA LEU A 106 -26.53 -16.70 6.28
C LEU A 106 -25.36 -16.97 7.21
N ALA A 107 -25.57 -16.74 8.50
CA ALA A 107 -24.62 -17.10 9.55
C ALA A 107 -25.08 -18.37 10.29
N SER A 108 -24.18 -19.36 10.37
CA SER A 108 -24.33 -20.60 11.14
C SER A 108 -23.14 -20.73 12.11
N CYS A 109 -23.36 -21.26 13.30
CA CYS A 109 -22.31 -21.50 14.29
C CYS A 109 -22.34 -22.97 14.71
N GLY A 110 -21.18 -23.54 15.07
CA GLY A 110 -21.06 -24.95 15.41
C GLY A 110 -20.34 -25.75 14.32
N GLN A 111 -20.82 -26.95 14.01
CA GLN A 111 -20.10 -27.91 13.17
C GLN A 111 -19.77 -27.36 11.77
N ASP A 112 -20.73 -26.71 11.10
CA ASP A 112 -20.52 -26.08 9.78
C ASP A 112 -19.34 -25.09 9.80
N ALA A 113 -19.20 -24.34 10.89
CA ALA A 113 -18.15 -23.34 11.04
C ALA A 113 -16.78 -23.98 11.30
N VAL A 114 -16.74 -25.12 12.00
CA VAL A 114 -15.52 -25.91 12.21
C VAL A 114 -15.03 -26.50 10.90
N GLU A 115 -15.94 -27.07 10.10
CA GLU A 115 -15.61 -27.61 8.77
C GLU A 115 -15.14 -26.50 7.81
N ALA A 116 -15.84 -25.36 7.79
CA ALA A 116 -15.45 -24.19 7.01
C ALA A 116 -14.07 -23.65 7.45
N SER A 117 -13.79 -23.60 8.75
CA SER A 117 -12.46 -23.25 9.27
C SER A 117 -11.38 -24.18 8.75
N SER A 118 -11.59 -25.50 8.85
CA SER A 118 -10.61 -26.49 8.36
C SER A 118 -10.38 -26.34 6.85
N PHE A 119 -11.44 -26.09 6.09
CA PHE A 119 -11.33 -25.80 4.66
C PHE A 119 -10.51 -24.53 4.38
N PHE A 120 -10.76 -23.45 5.12
CA PHE A 120 -10.01 -22.21 5.00
C PHE A 120 -8.54 -22.40 5.31
N ASP A 121 -8.19 -23.12 6.39
CA ASP A 121 -6.78 -23.32 6.76
C ASP A 121 -6.03 -24.13 5.69
N LYS A 122 -6.65 -25.16 5.10
CA LYS A 122 -6.11 -25.89 3.93
C LYS A 122 -5.95 -25.00 2.70
N LEU A 123 -6.89 -24.09 2.48
CA LEU A 123 -6.83 -23.12 1.38
C LEU A 123 -5.69 -22.12 1.62
N TRP A 124 -5.54 -21.65 2.86
CA TRP A 124 -4.53 -20.70 3.30
C TRP A 124 -3.11 -21.22 3.08
N GLU A 125 -2.84 -22.46 3.51
CA GLU A 125 -1.54 -23.13 3.35
C GLU A 125 -1.11 -23.26 1.88
N ARG A 126 -2.06 -23.44 0.96
CA ARG A 126 -1.80 -23.60 -0.47
C ARG A 126 -1.84 -22.29 -1.27
N SER A 127 -2.26 -21.21 -0.63
CA SER A 127 -2.40 -19.91 -1.26
C SER A 127 -1.09 -19.13 -1.25
N ARG A 128 -0.90 -18.25 -2.24
CA ARG A 128 0.30 -17.41 -2.38
C ARG A 128 0.02 -16.00 -1.88
N ASP A 129 1.00 -15.30 -1.34
CA ASP A 129 0.83 -13.89 -0.99
C ASP A 129 0.39 -13.09 -2.22
N ILE A 130 -0.60 -12.19 -2.06
CA ILE A 130 -1.12 -11.41 -3.18
C ILE A 130 -0.05 -10.51 -3.83
N SER A 131 0.97 -10.10 -3.06
CA SER A 131 2.08 -9.30 -3.55
C SER A 131 3.02 -10.08 -4.47
N GLU A 132 3.11 -11.40 -4.32
CA GLU A 132 3.98 -12.27 -5.12
C GLU A 132 3.31 -12.73 -6.42
N VAL A 133 1.98 -12.63 -6.49
CA VAL A 133 1.19 -13.08 -7.64
C VAL A 133 1.41 -12.14 -8.83
N ASP A 134 1.40 -12.72 -10.03
CA ASP A 134 1.41 -11.93 -11.26
C ASP A 134 0.19 -11.00 -11.29
N PRO A 135 0.38 -9.67 -11.41
CA PRO A 135 -0.70 -8.69 -11.52
C PRO A 135 -1.75 -9.02 -12.60
N TYR A 136 -1.40 -9.74 -13.66
CA TYR A 136 -2.34 -10.17 -14.70
C TYR A 136 -3.38 -11.18 -14.19
N LEU A 137 -3.02 -12.00 -13.20
CA LEU A 137 -3.94 -12.97 -12.58
C LEU A 137 -4.96 -12.32 -11.63
N LEU A 138 -4.81 -11.03 -11.31
CA LEU A 138 -5.67 -10.27 -10.41
C LEU A 138 -6.73 -9.43 -11.18
N GLY A 139 -6.83 -9.63 -12.49
CA GLY A 139 -7.75 -8.92 -13.39
C GLY A 139 -7.28 -7.51 -13.77
N ARG A 140 -7.69 -7.02 -14.95
CA ARG A 140 -7.36 -5.66 -15.40
C ARG A 140 -8.43 -4.66 -14.96
N THR A 141 -8.12 -3.88 -13.94
CA THR A 141 -8.97 -2.79 -13.42
C THR A 141 -8.40 -1.42 -13.77
N LYS A 142 -9.15 -0.34 -13.51
CA LYS A 142 -8.73 1.04 -13.80
C LYS A 142 -7.38 1.42 -13.19
N ASP A 143 -7.05 0.87 -12.02
CA ASP A 143 -5.80 1.11 -11.29
C ASP A 143 -4.68 0.12 -11.64
N TRP A 144 -4.88 -0.76 -12.62
CA TRP A 144 -3.93 -1.83 -12.98
C TRP A 144 -2.54 -1.30 -13.33
N GLY A 145 -2.44 -0.23 -14.13
CA GLY A 145 -1.15 0.33 -14.56
C GLY A 145 -0.31 0.85 -13.39
N ALA A 146 -0.94 1.57 -12.47
CA ALA A 146 -0.27 2.06 -11.27
C ALA A 146 0.04 0.92 -10.30
N TYR A 147 -0.88 -0.03 -10.11
CA TYR A 147 -0.65 -1.22 -9.29
C TYR A 147 0.55 -2.04 -9.76
N ARG A 148 0.68 -2.28 -11.07
CA ARG A 148 1.81 -3.05 -11.63
C ARG A 148 3.14 -2.40 -11.31
N ILE A 149 3.27 -1.09 -11.54
CA ILE A 149 4.49 -0.33 -11.27
C ILE A 149 4.84 -0.41 -9.77
N ILE A 150 3.87 -0.15 -8.90
CA ILE A 150 4.08 -0.16 -7.44
C ILE A 150 4.43 -1.57 -6.94
N SER A 151 3.72 -2.60 -7.42
CA SER A 151 3.97 -4.00 -7.02
C SER A 151 5.36 -4.47 -7.46
N GLU A 152 5.76 -4.21 -8.71
CA GLU A 152 7.09 -4.60 -9.17
C GLU A 152 8.21 -3.77 -8.53
N LEU A 153 7.97 -2.50 -8.22
CA LEU A 153 8.92 -1.70 -7.45
C LEU A 153 9.13 -2.27 -6.05
N ARG A 154 8.05 -2.68 -5.34
CA ARG A 154 8.15 -3.32 -4.01
C ARG A 154 8.92 -4.64 -4.03
N LYS A 155 8.87 -5.38 -5.14
CA LYS A 155 9.65 -6.62 -5.34
C LYS A 155 11.13 -6.34 -5.62
N THR A 156 11.47 -5.10 -5.94
CA THR A 156 12.84 -4.70 -6.28
C THR A 156 13.55 -4.26 -5.02
N LYS A 157 14.72 -4.85 -4.74
CA LYS A 157 15.55 -4.41 -3.62
C LYS A 157 16.19 -3.07 -3.96
N LEU A 158 15.85 -2.04 -3.20
CA LEU A 158 16.58 -0.78 -3.26
C LEU A 158 17.90 -0.98 -2.52
N GLU A 159 19.01 -0.95 -3.25
CA GLU A 159 20.35 -1.16 -2.71
C GLU A 159 21.28 -0.08 -3.27
N GLY A 160 22.11 0.48 -2.40
CA GLY A 160 23.02 1.58 -2.74
C GLY A 160 23.12 2.60 -1.60
N ASP A 161 24.21 3.36 -1.64
CA ASP A 161 24.53 4.41 -0.66
C ASP A 161 24.32 5.83 -1.22
N ASP A 162 24.11 5.93 -2.54
CA ASP A 162 23.92 7.17 -3.28
C ASP A 162 22.59 7.17 -4.07
N GLU A 163 21.87 8.29 -4.04
CA GLU A 163 20.55 8.41 -4.64
C GLU A 163 20.54 8.38 -6.17
N GLU A 164 21.57 8.90 -6.82
CA GLU A 164 21.70 8.87 -8.28
C GLU A 164 21.98 7.44 -8.74
N ASP A 165 22.89 6.75 -8.05
CA ASP A 165 23.19 5.34 -8.32
C ASP A 165 21.98 4.43 -8.13
N ILE A 166 21.18 4.65 -7.09
CA ILE A 166 19.93 3.88 -6.86
C ILE A 166 18.93 4.16 -7.98
N ALA A 167 18.74 5.42 -8.36
CA ALA A 167 17.81 5.80 -9.43
C ALA A 167 18.26 5.23 -10.80
N ASP A 168 19.55 5.34 -11.12
CA ASP A 168 20.14 4.80 -12.35
C ASP A 168 20.04 3.28 -12.39
N ARG A 169 20.29 2.58 -11.28
CA ARG A 169 20.12 1.12 -11.18
C ARG A 169 18.67 0.70 -11.42
N LEU A 170 17.71 1.41 -10.84
CA LEU A 170 16.29 1.15 -11.10
C LEU A 170 15.94 1.27 -12.58
N VAL A 171 16.54 2.24 -13.27
CA VAL A 171 16.35 2.42 -14.71
C VAL A 171 17.07 1.30 -15.49
N ARG A 172 18.37 1.13 -15.32
CA ARG A 172 19.17 0.22 -16.15
C ARG A 172 18.85 -1.25 -15.92
N SER A 173 18.60 -1.65 -14.68
CA SER A 173 18.45 -3.07 -14.32
C SER A 173 17.00 -3.51 -14.21
N HIS A 174 16.08 -2.58 -13.95
CA HIS A 174 14.70 -2.92 -13.62
C HIS A 174 13.64 -2.25 -14.50
N ALA A 175 14.01 -1.31 -15.39
CA ALA A 175 13.00 -0.56 -16.13
C ALA A 175 12.13 -1.43 -17.04
N ARG A 176 12.72 -2.36 -17.80
CA ARG A 176 11.96 -3.33 -18.58
C ARG A 176 10.96 -4.11 -17.75
N ARG A 177 11.30 -4.48 -16.53
CA ARG A 177 10.44 -5.27 -15.64
C ARG A 177 9.32 -4.42 -15.03
N ILE A 178 9.66 -3.28 -14.43
CA ILE A 178 8.72 -2.43 -13.69
C ILE A 178 7.84 -1.62 -14.67
N PHE A 179 8.48 -0.99 -15.65
CA PHE A 179 7.86 -0.04 -16.57
C PHE A 179 7.54 -0.66 -17.92
N GLY A 180 8.18 -1.76 -18.32
CA GLY A 180 7.97 -2.37 -19.65
C GLY A 180 8.69 -1.66 -20.79
N ILE A 181 9.64 -0.79 -20.46
CA ILE A 181 10.42 0.02 -21.40
C ILE A 181 11.76 0.39 -20.74
N ASP A 182 12.78 0.71 -21.54
CA ASP A 182 14.14 1.05 -21.09
C ASP A 182 14.53 2.52 -21.38
N ASP A 183 13.56 3.33 -21.82
CA ASP A 183 13.73 4.77 -22.06
C ASP A 183 13.53 5.56 -20.76
N PHE A 184 14.53 6.37 -20.37
CA PHE A 184 14.54 7.07 -19.08
C PHE A 184 13.37 8.06 -18.93
N ASP A 185 13.09 8.86 -19.96
CA ASP A 185 12.04 9.87 -19.89
C ASP A 185 10.65 9.23 -19.78
N GLU A 186 10.43 8.14 -20.51
CA GLU A 186 9.21 7.35 -20.39
C GLU A 186 9.08 6.65 -19.03
N VAL A 187 10.18 6.14 -18.46
CA VAL A 187 10.21 5.58 -17.10
C VAL A 187 9.76 6.64 -16.10
N ALA A 188 10.37 7.83 -16.13
CA ALA A 188 10.01 8.93 -15.26
C ALA A 188 8.54 9.34 -15.43
N ARG A 189 8.06 9.41 -16.68
CA ARG A 189 6.66 9.71 -16.99
C ARG A 189 5.70 8.66 -16.42
N ARG A 190 6.00 7.37 -16.57
CA ARG A 190 5.17 6.26 -16.06
C ARG A 190 5.17 6.22 -14.54
N PHE A 191 6.34 6.37 -13.92
CA PHE A 191 6.47 6.42 -12.47
C PHE A 191 5.68 7.60 -11.88
N TRP A 192 5.88 8.81 -12.42
CA TRP A 192 5.12 9.98 -12.00
C TRP A 192 3.61 9.82 -12.24
N SER A 193 3.19 9.21 -13.34
CA SER A 193 1.77 8.95 -13.61
C SER A 193 1.15 8.03 -12.55
N ALA A 194 1.87 6.99 -12.11
CA ALA A 194 1.44 6.10 -11.04
C ALA A 194 1.35 6.83 -9.68
N VAL A 195 2.36 7.64 -9.36
CA VAL A 195 2.39 8.50 -8.17
C VAL A 195 1.22 9.49 -8.17
N TYR A 196 1.00 10.19 -9.28
CA TYR A 196 -0.07 11.18 -9.43
C TYR A 196 -1.45 10.55 -9.30
N TYR A 197 -1.67 9.41 -9.96
CA TYR A 197 -2.94 8.66 -9.88
C TYR A 197 -3.25 8.26 -8.45
N SER A 198 -2.23 7.87 -7.68
CA SER A 198 -2.37 7.29 -6.35
C SER A 198 -2.12 8.28 -5.20
N ARG A 199 -1.99 9.58 -5.50
CA ARG A 199 -1.63 10.64 -4.54
C ARG A 199 -2.52 10.76 -3.29
N GLY A 200 -3.78 10.33 -3.39
CA GLY A 200 -4.76 10.35 -2.30
C GLY A 200 -4.82 9.04 -1.49
N MET A 201 -3.98 8.07 -1.79
CA MET A 201 -3.94 6.76 -1.13
C MET A 201 -2.57 6.58 -0.49
N SER A 202 -2.53 6.20 0.78
CA SER A 202 -1.30 5.99 1.56
C SER A 202 -0.67 4.63 1.24
N VAL A 203 -0.48 4.36 -0.04
CA VAL A 203 0.13 3.13 -0.57
C VAL A 203 1.64 3.23 -0.41
N LYS A 204 2.26 2.21 0.18
CA LYS A 204 3.72 2.10 0.26
C LYS A 204 4.35 1.87 -1.13
N LEU A 205 5.47 2.49 -1.42
CA LEU A 205 6.28 2.25 -2.63
C LEU A 205 7.40 1.26 -2.32
N ALA A 206 8.10 1.48 -1.21
CA ALA A 206 9.17 0.64 -0.68
C ALA A 206 9.34 0.93 0.81
N ASP A 207 10.02 0.04 1.52
CA ASP A 207 10.61 0.37 2.82
C ASP A 207 12.00 0.97 2.57
N ASP A 208 12.34 2.02 3.31
CA ASP A 208 13.68 2.59 3.36
C ASP A 208 14.61 1.60 4.09
N PRO A 209 15.60 0.98 3.41
CA PRO A 209 16.50 0.02 4.03
C PRO A 209 17.35 0.58 5.19
N LEU A 210 17.67 1.87 5.18
CA LEU A 210 18.50 2.49 6.21
C LEU A 210 17.70 2.80 7.47
N THR A 211 16.47 3.28 7.32
CA THR A 211 15.64 3.75 8.44
C THR A 211 14.54 2.77 8.85
N GLY A 212 14.17 1.83 7.97
CA GLY A 212 13.01 0.95 8.12
C GLY A 212 11.67 1.64 7.87
N LEU A 213 11.68 2.90 7.40
CA LEU A 213 10.48 3.70 7.25
C LEU A 213 9.75 3.46 5.93
N PRO A 214 8.41 3.45 5.92
CA PRO A 214 7.64 3.20 4.71
C PRO A 214 7.64 4.44 3.81
N ILE A 215 8.30 4.40 2.65
CA ILE A 215 8.19 5.48 1.66
C ILE A 215 6.85 5.31 0.93
N THR A 216 5.95 6.29 1.02
CA THR A 216 4.60 6.20 0.45
C THR A 216 4.43 7.07 -0.80
N VAL A 217 3.42 6.76 -1.62
CA VAL A 217 3.06 7.59 -2.77
C VAL A 217 2.79 9.05 -2.38
N PRO A 218 1.99 9.36 -1.34
CA PRO A 218 1.76 10.75 -0.94
C PRO A 218 3.04 11.48 -0.55
N LEU A 219 4.00 10.82 0.11
CA LEU A 219 5.29 11.43 0.45
C LEU A 219 6.04 11.89 -0.80
N VAL A 220 6.13 11.04 -1.84
CA VAL A 220 6.77 11.41 -3.12
C VAL A 220 5.99 12.53 -3.80
N TYR A 221 4.67 12.39 -3.94
CA TYR A 221 3.83 13.37 -4.63
C TYR A 221 3.90 14.77 -3.99
N TYR A 222 3.71 14.86 -2.66
CA TYR A 222 3.68 16.13 -1.96
C TYR A 222 5.08 16.76 -1.83
N SER A 223 6.14 15.95 -1.78
CA SER A 223 7.52 16.46 -1.88
C SER A 223 7.72 17.19 -3.21
N VAL A 224 7.36 16.58 -4.34
CA VAL A 224 7.44 17.24 -5.66
C VAL A 224 6.53 18.47 -5.73
N LYS A 225 5.33 18.41 -5.15
CA LYS A 225 4.39 19.54 -5.11
C LYS A 225 4.99 20.75 -4.38
N LEU A 226 5.65 20.52 -3.24
CA LEU A 226 6.27 21.57 -2.43
C LEU A 226 7.43 22.28 -3.13
N LEU A 227 8.13 21.58 -4.02
CA LEU A 227 9.24 22.15 -4.79
C LEU A 227 8.79 23.12 -5.89
N ARG A 228 7.48 23.25 -6.17
CA ARG A 228 6.93 24.25 -7.10
C ARG A 228 6.99 25.67 -6.54
N GLU A 229 6.83 25.79 -5.23
CA GLU A 229 6.85 27.07 -4.51
C GLU A 229 7.73 26.89 -3.25
N PRO A 230 9.03 26.65 -3.43
CA PRO A 230 9.91 26.35 -2.32
C PRO A 230 10.14 27.62 -1.48
N VAL A 231 10.04 27.44 -0.17
CA VAL A 231 10.11 28.55 0.80
C VAL A 231 11.55 28.95 1.13
N ASP A 232 12.52 28.05 0.93
CA ASP A 232 13.92 28.31 1.29
C ASP A 232 14.71 28.86 0.08
N LYS A 233 15.77 29.63 0.35
CA LYS A 233 16.72 30.10 -0.68
C LYS A 233 18.04 29.33 -0.55
N CYS A 234 18.45 28.62 -1.59
CA CYS A 234 19.80 28.04 -1.73
C CYS A 234 20.66 28.94 -2.62
N THR A 235 21.96 28.65 -2.70
CA THR A 235 22.93 29.37 -3.53
C THR A 235 22.52 29.41 -5.01
N GLU A 236 21.92 28.34 -5.52
CA GLU A 236 21.50 28.21 -6.93
C GLU A 236 20.04 28.61 -7.19
N GLY A 237 19.34 29.13 -6.17
CA GLY A 237 17.96 29.56 -6.27
C GLY A 237 17.01 28.94 -5.24
N PRO A 238 15.69 29.07 -5.43
CA PRO A 238 14.68 28.55 -4.51
C PRO A 238 14.75 27.02 -4.38
N CYS A 239 14.77 26.50 -3.14
CA CYS A 239 14.97 25.08 -2.83
C CYS A 239 14.27 24.68 -1.51
N ILE A 240 14.30 23.39 -1.18
CA ILE A 240 14.08 22.94 0.20
C ILE A 240 15.40 22.40 0.74
N ARG A 241 15.85 22.92 1.87
CA ARG A 241 17.08 22.47 2.53
C ARG A 241 16.76 21.27 3.42
N THR A 242 17.49 20.16 3.29
CA THR A 242 17.40 18.93 4.09
C THR A 242 16.21 18.00 3.77
N THR A 243 16.44 16.69 3.89
CA THR A 243 15.43 15.65 3.64
C THR A 243 14.32 15.72 4.69
N VAL A 244 14.66 15.98 5.95
CA VAL A 244 13.69 16.06 7.05
C VAL A 244 12.70 17.19 6.82
N LYS A 245 13.15 18.41 6.45
CA LYS A 245 12.21 19.51 6.19
C LYS A 245 11.26 19.20 5.04
N LEU A 246 11.76 18.52 4.00
CA LEU A 246 10.94 18.10 2.86
C LEU A 246 9.84 17.14 3.34
N VAL A 247 10.21 16.11 4.10
CA VAL A 247 9.28 15.11 4.63
C VAL A 247 8.29 15.73 5.61
N GLU A 248 8.74 16.55 6.56
CA GLU A 248 7.88 17.24 7.53
C GLU A 248 6.81 18.09 6.84
N ARG A 249 7.19 18.82 5.79
CA ARG A 249 6.26 19.64 5.01
C ARG A 249 5.32 18.75 4.18
N ALA A 250 5.83 17.70 3.54
CA ALA A 250 5.02 16.79 2.73
C ALA A 250 3.95 16.09 3.58
N LEU A 251 4.29 15.67 4.79
CA LEU A 251 3.38 15.02 5.75
C LEU A 251 2.21 15.90 6.21
N ARG A 252 2.28 17.23 6.04
CA ARG A 252 1.15 18.14 6.33
C ARG A 252 0.03 18.04 5.30
N TYR A 253 0.36 17.61 4.08
CA TYR A 253 -0.60 17.45 2.99
C TYR A 253 -0.98 15.99 2.74
N ALA A 254 -0.17 15.05 3.24
CA ALA A 254 -0.44 13.63 3.11
C ALA A 254 -1.73 13.22 3.85
N PRO A 255 -2.52 12.26 3.30
CA PRO A 255 -3.72 11.76 3.95
C PRO A 255 -3.41 11.13 5.32
N ALA A 256 -4.40 11.10 6.21
CA ALA A 256 -4.25 10.43 7.50
C ALA A 256 -4.02 8.92 7.30
N SER A 257 -2.95 8.39 7.91
CA SER A 257 -2.54 6.99 7.79
C SER A 257 -1.53 6.66 8.87
N ARG A 258 -1.58 5.42 9.37
CA ARG A 258 -0.64 4.89 10.36
C ARG A 258 0.80 4.96 9.86
N LEU A 259 1.03 4.75 8.57
CA LEU A 259 2.36 4.85 7.95
C LEU A 259 2.95 6.27 8.08
N HIS A 260 2.11 7.29 7.89
CA HIS A 260 2.52 8.68 8.04
C HIS A 260 2.70 9.06 9.52
N ASP A 261 1.96 8.44 10.43
CA ASP A 261 2.14 8.64 11.87
C ASP A 261 3.47 8.08 12.37
N VAL A 262 3.94 6.95 11.82
CA VAL A 262 5.29 6.42 12.09
C VAL A 262 6.35 7.44 11.72
N TRP A 263 6.26 8.04 10.52
CA TRP A 263 7.15 9.12 10.11
C TRP A 263 7.09 10.32 11.07
N ARG A 264 5.89 10.80 11.42
CA ARG A 264 5.73 11.92 12.36
C ARG A 264 6.35 11.61 13.73
N GLY A 265 6.25 10.37 14.19
CA GLY A 265 6.88 9.89 15.42
C GLY A 265 8.40 9.96 15.36
N VAL A 266 8.99 9.37 14.31
CA VAL A 266 10.45 9.35 14.08
C VAL A 266 11.03 10.75 13.98
N LEU A 267 10.37 11.66 13.27
CA LEU A 267 10.86 13.02 13.07
C LEU A 267 10.88 13.87 14.34
N ARG A 268 10.27 13.43 15.45
CA ARG A 268 10.39 14.09 16.76
C ARG A 268 11.71 13.75 17.48
N ASN A 269 12.40 12.67 17.09
CA ASN A 269 13.63 12.22 17.71
C ASN A 269 14.86 12.73 16.94
N ALA A 270 15.79 13.42 17.63
CA ALA A 270 16.96 14.02 16.99
C ALA A 270 17.93 13.01 16.34
N GLN A 271 18.10 11.82 16.93
CA GLN A 271 18.96 10.76 16.39
C GLN A 271 18.35 10.15 15.13
N GLU A 272 17.06 9.87 15.15
CA GLU A 272 16.35 9.33 13.97
C GLU A 272 16.28 10.34 12.83
N ARG A 273 16.12 11.64 13.13
CA ARG A 273 16.23 12.70 12.11
C ARG A 273 17.56 12.65 11.35
N ARG A 274 18.67 12.41 12.03
CA ARG A 274 19.99 12.28 11.38
C ARG A 274 20.05 11.08 10.44
N ARG A 275 19.45 9.95 10.82
CA ARG A 275 19.35 8.77 9.94
C ARG A 275 18.51 9.07 8.69
N VAL A 276 17.42 9.82 8.85
CA VAL A 276 16.59 10.27 7.71
C VAL A 276 17.37 11.19 6.77
N GLU A 277 18.21 12.10 7.29
CA GLU A 277 19.05 12.96 6.44
C GLU A 277 20.06 12.16 5.60
N GLN A 278 20.63 11.12 6.19
CA GLN A 278 21.63 10.26 5.54
C GLN A 278 21.01 9.34 4.48
N SER A 279 19.73 9.01 4.60
CA SER A 279 19.04 8.07 3.70
C SER A 279 18.97 8.56 2.24
N PRO A 280 19.49 7.78 1.26
CA PRO A 280 19.40 8.11 -0.16
C PRO A 280 18.09 7.64 -0.82
N TYR A 281 17.27 6.85 -0.14
CA TYR A 281 16.19 6.09 -0.79
C TYR A 281 14.97 6.93 -1.19
N LEU A 282 14.51 7.85 -0.32
CA LEU A 282 13.48 8.82 -0.71
C LEU A 282 14.00 9.78 -1.80
N PRO A 283 15.20 10.39 -1.67
CA PRO A 283 15.82 11.15 -2.75
C PRO A 283 15.88 10.40 -4.09
N ALA A 284 16.29 9.13 -4.10
CA ALA A 284 16.34 8.31 -5.32
C ALA A 284 14.96 8.18 -5.99
N LEU A 285 13.91 7.93 -5.20
CA LEU A 285 12.54 7.89 -5.72
C LEU A 285 12.05 9.25 -6.21
N LEU A 286 12.54 10.37 -5.65
CA LEU A 286 12.25 11.72 -6.16
C LEU A 286 12.96 11.97 -7.50
N ILE A 287 14.22 11.56 -7.64
CA ILE A 287 14.97 11.63 -8.92
C ILE A 287 14.25 10.82 -9.99
N LEU A 288 13.78 9.61 -9.65
CA LEU A 288 13.04 8.71 -10.55
C LEU A 288 11.75 9.35 -11.11
N THR A 289 11.22 10.40 -10.48
CA THR A 289 10.08 11.15 -11.05
C THR A 289 10.45 11.96 -12.29
N GLY A 290 11.75 12.17 -12.54
CA GLY A 290 12.27 13.07 -13.57
C GLY A 290 12.02 14.56 -13.29
N ARG A 291 11.46 14.90 -12.12
CA ARG A 291 11.04 16.27 -11.77
C ARG A 291 11.92 16.95 -10.73
N VAL A 292 12.72 16.18 -10.01
CA VAL A 292 13.51 16.68 -8.87
C VAL A 292 14.98 16.53 -9.19
N GLU A 293 15.73 17.57 -8.90
CA GLU A 293 17.18 17.57 -8.86
C GLU A 293 17.60 17.62 -7.39
N VAL A 294 18.52 16.73 -7.01
CA VAL A 294 19.09 16.66 -5.66
C VAL A 294 20.49 17.23 -5.72
N GLY A 295 20.74 18.29 -4.96
CA GLY A 295 22.06 18.90 -4.80
C GLY A 295 22.59 18.70 -3.39
N TYR A 296 23.80 19.17 -3.13
CA TYR A 296 24.44 19.05 -1.80
C TYR A 296 24.91 20.41 -1.29
N ASP A 297 24.47 20.80 -0.09
CA ASP A 297 24.96 22.00 0.59
C ASP A 297 26.03 21.62 1.61
N LYS A 298 27.30 21.83 1.23
CA LYS A 298 28.47 21.55 2.08
C LYS A 298 28.50 22.34 3.39
N SER A 299 27.79 23.48 3.49
CA SER A 299 27.80 24.30 4.70
C SER A 299 27.02 23.67 5.86
N ILE A 300 26.05 22.82 5.53
CA ILE A 300 25.17 22.14 6.49
C ILE A 300 25.24 20.61 6.35
N ASP A 301 26.13 20.11 5.49
CA ASP A 301 26.35 18.69 5.22
C ASP A 301 25.04 17.94 4.92
N ALA A 302 24.22 18.52 4.02
CA ALA A 302 22.88 18.01 3.75
C ALA A 302 22.45 18.13 2.28
N ARG A 303 21.55 17.23 1.89
CA ARG A 303 20.88 17.26 0.59
C ARG A 303 19.95 18.47 0.47
N THR A 304 19.89 19.02 -0.73
CA THR A 304 18.99 20.11 -1.12
C THR A 304 18.17 19.68 -2.31
N PHE A 305 16.92 20.12 -2.36
CA PHE A 305 15.96 19.67 -3.36
C PHE A 305 15.42 20.85 -4.15
N LYS A 306 15.39 20.73 -5.47
CA LYS A 306 14.81 21.72 -6.39
C LYS A 306 14.07 21.03 -7.52
N LEU A 307 13.15 21.74 -8.19
CA LEU A 307 12.57 21.24 -9.42
C LEU A 307 13.60 21.26 -10.54
N ARG A 308 13.63 20.18 -11.32
CA ARG A 308 14.35 20.12 -12.58
C ARG A 308 13.72 21.12 -13.55
N ARG A 309 14.56 21.96 -14.17
CA ARG A 309 14.14 22.95 -15.18
C ARG A 309 13.86 22.29 -16.51
#